data_AF-A0A3D8PBK1-F1
#
_entry.id   AF-A0A3D8PBK1-F1
#
_cell.length_a   1.000
_cell.length_b   1.000
_cell.length_c   1.000
_cell.angle_alpha   90.00
_cell.angle_beta   90.00
_cell.angle_gamma   90.00
#
_symmetry.space_group_name_H-M   'P 1'
#
loop_
_entity.id
_entity.type
_entity.pdbx_description
1 polymer ?
#
loop_
_entity_poly.entity_id
_entity_poly.type
_entity_poly.pdbx_seq_one_letter_code
_entity_poly.pdbx_strand_id
1 'polypeptide(L)'
;MRLALWEDDGPDAPSVANYLREAGASVEVLIPGADCAWPVALPPMIARHRLTPFWSEESGIRLPGAGLAGVVADARELLHVDVAVLNLRDPAPLAASLQSAGIPFVMFTQGLSPLLVDYAHACYVPSHDGPEALASAVLLHTALYGAGLQCTPEMTVMEMMPRLRAMARYLVQDGALADDLVADALEQALGLLPHLASDREIGALLVTLIERIWHQQKMSRPN
;
A
#
# COMPACT_ATOMS: atom_id res chain seq x y z
N MET A 1 8.17 5.46 -6.64
CA MET A 1 7.75 4.34 -5.77
C MET A 1 8.79 3.22 -5.88
N ARG A 2 9.19 2.59 -4.77
CA ARG A 2 10.15 1.48 -4.69
C ARG A 2 9.44 0.22 -4.23
N LEU A 3 9.50 -0.83 -5.04
CA LEU A 3 8.79 -2.08 -4.82
C LEU A 3 9.78 -3.23 -4.67
N ALA A 4 9.52 -4.12 -3.71
CA ALA A 4 10.13 -5.44 -3.66
C ALA A 4 9.13 -6.45 -4.23
N LEU A 5 9.52 -7.22 -5.22
CA LEU A 5 8.64 -8.12 -5.96
C LEU A 5 9.16 -9.55 -5.87
N TRP A 6 8.33 -10.46 -5.38
CA TRP A 6 8.57 -11.91 -5.45
C TRP A 6 7.68 -12.51 -6.52
N GLU A 7 8.30 -13.22 -7.46
CA GLU A 7 7.64 -13.93 -8.55
C GLU A 7 8.06 -15.40 -8.54
N ASP A 8 7.10 -16.28 -8.81
CA ASP A 8 7.40 -17.67 -9.09
C ASP A 8 8.03 -17.79 -10.48
N ASP A 9 9.11 -18.57 -10.58
CA ASP A 9 9.75 -18.85 -11.86
C ASP A 9 8.99 -20.02 -12.53
N GLY A 10 8.09 -19.70 -13.47
CA GLY A 10 7.28 -20.72 -14.14
C GLY A 10 6.61 -20.23 -15.43
N PRO A 11 6.38 -21.13 -16.40
CA PRO A 11 5.82 -20.78 -17.71
C PRO A 11 4.39 -20.22 -17.66
N ASP A 12 3.67 -20.47 -16.56
CA ASP A 12 2.27 -20.07 -16.38
C ASP A 12 2.09 -18.75 -15.59
N ALA A 13 3.18 -18.15 -15.08
CA ALA A 13 3.13 -16.92 -14.31
C ALA A 13 3.75 -15.77 -15.12
N PRO A 14 2.94 -14.90 -15.78
CA PRO A 14 3.47 -13.75 -16.48
C PRO A 14 4.12 -12.79 -15.48
N SER A 15 5.38 -12.43 -15.74
CA SER A 15 6.08 -11.43 -14.93
C SER A 15 5.37 -10.08 -15.04
N VAL A 16 5.04 -9.50 -13.89
CA VAL A 16 4.43 -8.17 -13.75
C VAL A 16 5.49 -7.09 -13.54
N ALA A 17 6.76 -7.47 -13.37
CA ALA A 17 7.86 -6.55 -13.11
C ALA A 17 8.01 -5.48 -14.19
N ASN A 18 7.90 -5.85 -15.47
CA ASN A 18 8.03 -4.91 -16.59
C ASN A 18 6.88 -3.90 -16.61
N TYR A 19 5.65 -4.37 -16.44
CA TYR A 19 4.48 -3.50 -16.37
C TYR A 19 4.60 -2.49 -15.22
N LEU A 20 5.01 -2.94 -14.03
CA LEU A 20 5.18 -2.05 -12.87
C LEU A 20 6.30 -1.01 -13.10
N ARG A 21 7.37 -1.37 -13.81
CA ARG A 21 8.42 -0.42 -14.20
C ARG A 21 7.94 0.60 -15.22
N GLU A 22 7.19 0.16 -16.23
CA GLU A 22 6.55 1.04 -17.21
C GLU A 22 5.56 2.01 -16.56
N ALA A 23 4.85 1.56 -15.52
CA ALA A 23 4.00 2.39 -14.68
C ALA A 23 4.77 3.35 -13.75
N GLY A 24 6.11 3.39 -13.82
CA GLY A 24 6.98 4.33 -13.10
C GLY A 24 7.48 3.86 -11.74
N ALA A 25 7.34 2.57 -11.40
CA ALA A 25 7.91 2.01 -10.18
C ALA A 25 9.36 1.54 -10.36
N SER A 26 10.19 1.73 -9.34
CA SER A 26 11.49 1.07 -9.24
C SER A 26 11.27 -0.30 -8.60
N VAL A 27 11.42 -1.37 -9.40
CA VAL A 27 11.09 -2.74 -8.98
C VAL A 27 12.34 -3.58 -8.82
N GLU A 28 12.58 -4.01 -7.58
CA GLU A 28 13.59 -4.99 -7.22
C GLU A 28 12.94 -6.38 -7.18
N VAL A 29 13.34 -7.24 -8.13
CA VAL A 29 12.82 -8.61 -8.23
C VAL A 29 13.69 -9.51 -7.36
N LEU A 30 13.07 -10.13 -6.37
CA LEU A 30 13.69 -11.04 -5.42
C LEU A 30 13.34 -12.47 -5.85
N ILE A 31 14.27 -13.10 -6.56
CA ILE A 31 14.07 -14.44 -7.11
C ILE A 31 14.27 -15.47 -5.97
N PRO A 32 13.32 -16.39 -5.74
CA PRO A 32 13.56 -17.53 -4.87
C PRO A 32 14.65 -18.42 -5.48
N GLY A 33 15.76 -18.64 -4.75
CA GLY A 33 16.86 -19.46 -5.25
C GLY A 33 16.42 -20.89 -5.61
N ALA A 34 16.86 -21.39 -6.76
CA ALA A 34 16.39 -22.61 -7.42
C ALA A 34 16.49 -23.93 -6.61
N ASP A 35 17.18 -23.94 -5.46
CA ASP A 35 17.40 -25.15 -4.64
C ASP A 35 16.95 -25.03 -3.17
N CYS A 36 16.26 -23.96 -2.78
CA CYS A 36 15.88 -23.75 -1.39
C CYS A 36 14.36 -23.81 -1.21
N ALA A 37 13.90 -24.73 -0.35
CA ALA A 37 12.71 -24.48 0.45
C ALA A 37 12.83 -23.04 0.98
N TRP A 38 11.83 -22.21 0.66
CA TRP A 38 11.83 -20.76 0.80
C TRP A 38 12.64 -20.31 2.02
N PRO A 39 13.71 -19.52 1.88
CA PRO A 39 14.32 -18.96 3.07
C PRO A 39 13.27 -18.05 3.70
N VAL A 40 12.71 -18.50 4.82
CA VAL A 40 11.68 -17.82 5.63
C VAL A 40 12.19 -16.44 6.13
N ALA A 41 13.49 -16.19 6.02
CA ALA A 41 14.09 -14.91 6.37
C ALA A 41 13.94 -13.90 5.23
N LEU A 42 13.15 -12.86 5.45
CA LEU A 42 13.14 -11.67 4.60
C LEU A 42 14.55 -11.08 4.52
N PRO A 43 14.99 -10.58 3.34
CA PRO A 43 16.19 -9.77 3.28
C PRO A 43 16.01 -8.55 4.19
N PRO A 44 17.10 -7.98 4.73
CA PRO A 44 16.99 -6.88 5.66
C PRO A 44 16.37 -5.67 4.94
N MET A 45 15.13 -5.32 5.34
CA MET A 45 14.30 -4.34 4.63
C MET A 45 13.50 -3.48 5.61
N ILE A 46 13.16 -2.26 5.19
CA ILE A 46 12.37 -1.30 5.98
C ILE A 46 11.31 -0.61 5.12
N ALA A 47 10.11 -0.49 5.68
CA ALA A 47 9.02 0.27 5.06
C ALA A 47 9.32 1.77 5.11
N ARG A 48 9.36 2.44 3.96
CA ARG A 48 9.70 3.88 3.85
C ARG A 48 8.68 4.77 4.54
N HIS A 49 7.41 4.37 4.55
CA HIS A 49 6.34 5.12 5.19
C HIS A 49 6.44 5.20 6.72
N ARG A 50 7.21 4.29 7.37
CA ARG A 50 7.51 4.39 8.80
C ARG A 50 8.47 5.52 9.15
N LEU A 51 9.18 6.09 8.17
CA LEU A 51 10.21 7.11 8.39
C LEU A 51 9.70 8.54 8.22
N THR A 52 8.49 8.75 7.71
CA THR A 52 7.93 10.08 7.50
C THR A 52 6.76 10.33 8.46
N PRO A 53 6.96 11.10 9.55
CA PRO A 53 5.85 11.83 10.12
C PRO A 53 5.47 12.90 9.09
N PHE A 54 4.40 12.62 8.32
CA PHE A 54 3.62 13.57 7.51
C PHE A 54 4.43 14.68 6.81
N TRP A 55 4.91 14.44 5.59
CA TRP A 55 5.28 15.43 4.57
C TRP A 55 5.44 16.86 5.10
N SER A 56 6.54 17.11 5.80
CA SER A 56 6.92 18.45 6.25
C SER A 56 7.90 19.01 5.22
N GLU A 57 7.38 19.75 4.25
CA GLU A 57 8.10 20.97 3.89
C GLU A 57 7.88 21.92 5.07
N GLU A 58 8.99 22.40 5.63
CA GLU A 58 9.07 23.24 6.84
C GLU A 58 8.72 22.55 8.16
N SER A 59 9.73 21.94 8.79
CA SER A 59 10.03 22.07 10.23
C SER A 59 11.15 21.11 10.63
N GLY A 60 12.38 21.65 10.74
CA GLY A 60 13.44 20.96 11.45
C GLY A 60 13.07 20.81 12.93
N ILE A 61 12.85 19.58 13.40
CA ILE A 61 12.73 19.28 14.82
C ILE A 61 13.70 18.16 15.17
N ARG A 62 14.71 18.51 15.97
CA ARG A 62 15.60 17.57 16.66
C ARG A 62 14.80 16.84 17.73
N LEU A 63 14.84 15.50 17.73
CA LEU A 63 14.33 14.70 18.85
C LEU A 63 15.48 14.28 19.77
N PRO A 64 15.42 14.59 21.08
CA PRO A 64 16.39 14.13 22.07
C PRO A 64 16.00 12.74 22.60
N GLY A 65 16.99 11.86 22.68
CA GLY A 65 17.05 10.76 23.64
C GLY A 65 16.00 9.64 23.51
N ALA A 66 16.30 8.63 22.70
CA ALA A 66 15.83 7.26 22.94
C ALA A 66 16.94 6.29 22.51
N GLY A 67 17.74 5.86 23.47
CA GLY A 67 18.69 4.77 23.29
C GLY A 67 17.95 3.44 23.28
N LEU A 68 18.06 2.71 22.17
CA LEU A 68 17.86 1.27 22.12
C LEU A 68 19.00 0.67 21.32
N ALA A 69 19.88 -0.04 22.03
CA ALA A 69 20.88 -0.91 21.45
C ALA A 69 20.16 -2.09 20.79
N GLY A 70 20.51 -2.38 19.54
CA GLY A 70 20.02 -3.54 18.80
C GLY A 70 20.56 -3.53 17.38
N VAL A 71 21.75 -4.13 17.22
CA VAL A 71 22.40 -4.54 15.96
C VAL A 71 22.26 -3.52 14.82
N VAL A 72 23.27 -2.66 14.68
CA VAL A 72 23.48 -1.85 13.48
C VAL A 72 23.83 -2.81 12.34
N ALA A 73 22.81 -3.36 11.67
CA ALA A 73 22.93 -3.62 10.24
C ALA A 73 23.24 -2.24 9.62
N ASP A 74 24.34 -2.16 8.89
CA ASP A 74 24.77 -0.90 8.27
C ASP A 74 23.56 -0.38 7.46
N ALA A 75 23.05 0.81 7.79
CA ALA A 75 21.79 1.32 7.23
C ALA A 75 21.84 1.45 5.68
N ARG A 76 23.04 1.32 5.11
CA ARG A 76 23.33 1.27 3.67
C ARG A 76 22.98 -0.06 3.00
N GLU A 77 22.80 -1.15 3.74
CA GLU A 77 22.46 -2.48 3.22
C GLU A 77 20.96 -2.80 3.35
N LEU A 78 20.16 -1.91 3.94
CA LEU A 78 18.72 -2.10 4.10
C LEU A 78 17.96 -1.76 2.81
N LEU A 79 17.15 -2.69 2.33
CA LEU A 79 16.22 -2.45 1.23
C LEU A 79 15.08 -1.54 1.70
N HIS A 80 15.00 -0.35 1.11
CA HIS A 80 13.97 0.64 1.43
C HIS A 80 12.79 0.48 0.47
N VAL A 81 11.68 -0.04 0.98
CA VAL A 81 10.52 -0.44 0.18
C VAL A 81 9.30 0.40 0.57
N ASP A 82 8.56 0.88 -0.43
CA ASP A 82 7.27 1.56 -0.23
C ASP A 82 6.17 0.51 0.00
N VAL A 83 6.11 -0.52 -0.86
CA VAL A 83 5.23 -1.69 -0.70
C VAL A 83 5.84 -2.94 -1.34
N ALA A 84 5.63 -4.11 -0.74
CA ALA A 84 6.03 -5.39 -1.30
C ALA A 84 4.93 -5.99 -2.18
N VAL A 85 5.30 -6.74 -3.22
CA VAL A 85 4.36 -7.41 -4.13
C VAL A 85 4.68 -8.90 -4.14
N LEU A 86 3.67 -9.71 -3.86
CA LEU A 86 3.74 -11.17 -3.86
C LEU A 86 2.94 -11.71 -5.04
N ASN A 87 3.62 -12.09 -6.11
CA ASN A 87 3.04 -12.78 -7.27
C ASN A 87 3.46 -14.25 -7.23
N LEU A 88 2.90 -14.98 -6.27
CA LEU A 88 3.32 -16.32 -5.88
C LEU A 88 2.12 -17.27 -5.81
N ARG A 89 2.35 -18.55 -6.10
CA ARG A 89 1.36 -19.64 -5.94
C ARG A 89 0.96 -19.80 -4.48
N ASP A 90 1.91 -19.73 -3.56
CA ASP A 90 1.67 -19.74 -2.11
C ASP A 90 2.34 -18.53 -1.42
N PRO A 91 1.61 -17.41 -1.23
CA PRO A 91 2.17 -16.22 -0.60
C PRO A 91 2.24 -16.29 0.94
N ALA A 92 1.63 -17.29 1.59
CA ALA A 92 1.40 -17.28 3.04
C ALA A 92 2.69 -17.19 3.89
N PRO A 93 3.78 -17.92 3.60
CA PRO A 93 5.02 -17.85 4.39
C PRO A 93 5.69 -16.46 4.38
N LEU A 94 5.73 -15.81 3.22
CA LEU A 94 6.28 -14.45 3.08
C LEU A 94 5.32 -13.41 3.64
N ALA A 95 4.00 -13.60 3.47
CA ALA A 95 2.99 -12.71 4.02
C ALA A 95 3.10 -12.60 5.55
N ALA A 96 3.23 -13.73 6.24
CA ALA A 96 3.43 -13.76 7.70
C ALA A 96 4.70 -13.02 8.12
N SER A 97 5.78 -13.19 7.35
CA SER A 97 7.05 -12.51 7.61
C SER A 97 6.93 -11.00 7.40
N LEU A 98 6.32 -10.56 6.30
CA LEU A 98 6.11 -9.13 5.99
C LEU A 98 5.16 -8.46 6.99
N GLN A 99 4.12 -9.18 7.40
CA GLN A 99 3.20 -8.76 8.46
C GLN A 99 3.94 -8.54 9.78
N SER A 100 4.79 -9.48 10.19
CA SER A 100 5.59 -9.35 11.42
C SER A 100 6.60 -8.20 11.35
N ALA A 101 7.15 -7.93 10.16
CA ALA A 101 8.02 -6.80 9.90
C ALA A 101 7.26 -5.47 9.81
N GLY A 102 5.93 -5.48 9.71
CA GLY A 102 5.08 -4.30 9.54
C GLY A 102 5.31 -3.59 8.22
N ILE A 103 5.56 -4.37 7.16
CA ILE A 103 5.78 -3.88 5.80
C ILE A 103 4.46 -4.02 5.06
N PRO A 104 3.96 -2.98 4.38
CA PRO A 104 2.77 -3.12 3.54
C PRO A 104 3.08 -4.01 2.34
N PHE A 105 2.12 -4.87 1.98
CA PHE A 105 2.27 -5.75 0.82
C PHE A 105 0.96 -5.99 0.08
N VAL A 106 1.09 -6.27 -1.22
CA VAL A 106 -0.02 -6.64 -2.12
C VAL A 106 0.18 -8.08 -2.58
N MET A 107 -0.84 -8.92 -2.39
CA MET A 107 -0.90 -10.28 -2.92
C MET A 107 -1.59 -10.25 -4.28
N PHE A 108 -0.88 -10.67 -5.33
CA PHE A 108 -1.39 -10.81 -6.68
C PHE A 108 -1.45 -12.30 -7.03
N THR A 109 -2.60 -12.94 -6.83
CA THR A 109 -2.70 -14.40 -6.99
C THR A 109 -4.09 -14.84 -7.47
N GLN A 110 -4.20 -16.07 -7.97
CA GLN A 110 -5.44 -16.61 -8.56
C GLN A 110 -6.47 -17.07 -7.52
N GLY A 111 -6.05 -17.26 -6.26
CA GLY A 111 -6.89 -17.82 -5.21
C GLY A 111 -7.30 -16.82 -4.13
N LEU A 112 -8.58 -16.82 -3.76
CA LEU A 112 -9.06 -16.22 -2.51
C LEU A 112 -8.44 -17.02 -1.36
N SER A 113 -7.28 -16.57 -0.88
CA SER A 113 -6.73 -17.13 0.33
C SER A 113 -7.66 -16.73 1.49
N PRO A 114 -8.27 -17.68 2.23
CA PRO A 114 -9.11 -17.36 3.39
C PRO A 114 -8.36 -16.65 4.53
N LEU A 115 -7.06 -16.37 4.34
CA LEU A 115 -6.11 -15.78 5.27
C LEU A 115 -6.06 -14.24 5.24
N LEU A 116 -6.82 -13.55 4.38
CA LEU A 116 -6.75 -12.08 4.30
C LEU A 116 -7.18 -11.38 5.59
N VAL A 117 -8.05 -11.99 6.37
CA VAL A 117 -8.50 -11.46 7.66
C VAL A 117 -7.34 -11.41 8.68
N ASP A 118 -6.29 -12.21 8.47
CA ASP A 118 -5.17 -12.34 9.41
C ASP A 118 -4.02 -11.34 9.13
N TYR A 119 -4.05 -10.66 7.98
CA TYR A 119 -2.96 -9.77 7.56
C TYR A 119 -3.40 -8.31 7.46
N ALA A 120 -3.26 -7.56 8.57
CA ALA A 120 -3.57 -6.14 8.62
C ALA A 120 -2.78 -5.27 7.61
N HIS A 121 -1.64 -5.76 7.13
CA HIS A 121 -0.78 -5.06 6.16
C HIS A 121 -0.94 -5.55 4.72
N ALA A 122 -1.85 -6.49 4.46
CA ALA A 122 -2.11 -7.04 3.14
C ALA A 122 -3.19 -6.28 2.37
N CYS A 123 -2.98 -6.14 1.06
CA CYS A 123 -4.03 -5.91 0.08
C CYS A 123 -4.07 -7.10 -0.89
N TYR A 124 -5.26 -7.54 -1.31
CA TYR A 124 -5.41 -8.65 -2.25
C TYR A 124 -5.95 -8.17 -3.59
N VAL A 125 -5.31 -8.62 -4.65
CA VAL A 125 -5.71 -8.37 -6.03
C VAL A 125 -5.77 -9.73 -6.74
N PRO A 126 -6.94 -10.14 -7.23
CA PRO A 126 -7.04 -11.31 -8.08
C PRO A 126 -6.21 -11.15 -9.34
N SER A 127 -5.41 -12.16 -9.69
CA SER A 127 -4.53 -12.03 -10.86
C SER A 127 -5.27 -11.94 -12.20
N HIS A 128 -6.55 -12.34 -12.24
CA HIS A 128 -7.40 -12.24 -13.42
C HIS A 128 -7.84 -10.80 -13.74
N ASP A 129 -7.76 -9.89 -12.77
CA ASP A 129 -8.02 -8.46 -12.99
C ASP A 129 -6.88 -7.76 -13.74
N GLY A 130 -5.76 -8.47 -13.94
CA GLY A 130 -4.63 -8.03 -14.74
C GLY A 130 -3.65 -7.10 -14.00
N PRO A 131 -2.54 -6.74 -14.67
CA PRO A 131 -1.47 -5.96 -14.06
C PRO A 131 -1.85 -4.49 -13.80
N GLU A 132 -2.87 -3.98 -14.51
CA GLU A 132 -3.46 -2.65 -14.28
C GLU A 132 -4.10 -2.53 -12.89
N ALA A 133 -4.87 -3.56 -12.50
CA ALA A 133 -5.49 -3.65 -11.18
C ALA A 133 -4.41 -3.76 -10.09
N LEU A 134 -3.37 -4.55 -10.34
CA LEU A 134 -2.21 -4.64 -9.44
C LEU A 134 -1.53 -3.29 -9.23
N ALA A 135 -1.19 -2.58 -10.32
CA ALA A 135 -0.54 -1.27 -10.22
C ALA A 135 -1.43 -0.26 -9.48
N SER A 136 -2.74 -0.33 -9.69
CA SER A 136 -3.71 0.52 -9.01
C SER A 136 -3.78 0.23 -7.51
N ALA A 137 -3.82 -1.05 -7.11
CA ALA A 137 -3.79 -1.46 -5.72
C ALA A 137 -2.46 -1.12 -5.04
N VAL A 138 -1.34 -1.28 -5.73
CA VAL A 138 -0.01 -0.90 -5.25
C VAL A 138 0.05 0.60 -4.95
N LEU A 139 -0.42 1.44 -5.89
CA LEU A 139 -0.48 2.89 -5.70
C LEU A 139 -1.37 3.27 -4.53
N LEU A 140 -2.54 2.65 -4.45
CA LEU A 140 -3.53 2.90 -3.41
C LEU A 140 -3.02 2.51 -2.02
N HIS A 141 -2.45 1.31 -1.90
CA HIS A 141 -1.90 0.79 -0.65
C HIS A 141 -0.74 1.68 -0.18
N THR A 142 0.11 2.12 -1.10
CA THR A 142 1.19 3.07 -0.82
C THR A 142 0.64 4.43 -0.35
N ALA A 143 -0.42 4.94 -0.98
CA ALA A 143 -1.06 6.20 -0.61
C ALA A 143 -1.71 6.14 0.78
N LEU A 144 -2.43 5.05 1.07
CA LEU A 144 -3.02 4.77 2.38
C LEU A 144 -1.96 4.73 3.47
N TYR A 145 -0.84 4.06 3.19
CA TYR A 145 0.23 3.93 4.15
C TYR A 145 0.98 5.24 4.38
N GLY A 146 1.29 5.96 3.30
CA GLY A 146 1.89 7.28 3.36
C GLY A 146 1.03 8.34 4.05
N ALA A 147 -0.30 8.21 3.96
CA ALA A 147 -1.25 9.08 4.65
C ALA A 147 -1.52 8.66 6.10
N GLY A 148 -0.98 7.54 6.57
CA GLY A 148 -1.23 7.02 7.93
C GLY A 148 -2.69 6.63 8.15
N LEU A 149 -3.40 6.19 7.10
CA LEU A 149 -4.79 5.72 7.17
C LEU A 149 -4.91 4.21 7.42
N GLN A 150 -3.78 3.51 7.39
CA GLN A 150 -3.67 2.05 7.38
C GLN A 150 -4.34 1.32 8.56
N CYS A 151 -4.37 1.88 9.78
CA CYS A 151 -4.82 1.15 10.98
C CYS A 151 -5.21 2.06 12.19
N THR A 152 -6.04 3.10 12.03
CA THR A 152 -6.45 3.92 13.21
C THR A 152 -7.97 4.04 13.33
N PRO A 153 -8.63 3.19 14.14
CA PRO A 153 -10.08 3.21 14.36
C PRO A 153 -10.57 4.36 15.27
N GLU A 154 -9.68 5.26 15.71
CA GLU A 154 -9.99 6.33 16.68
C GLU A 154 -9.81 7.74 16.11
N MET A 155 -9.93 7.92 14.80
CA MET A 155 -9.83 9.25 14.18
C MET A 155 -11.20 9.84 13.91
N THR A 156 -11.39 11.08 14.32
CA THR A 156 -12.54 11.89 13.91
C THR A 156 -12.41 12.27 12.44
N VAL A 157 -13.53 12.57 11.78
CA VAL A 157 -13.55 13.07 10.39
C VAL A 157 -12.62 14.27 10.21
N MET A 158 -12.57 15.17 11.21
CA MET A 158 -11.69 16.35 11.19
C MET A 158 -10.20 15.99 11.15
N GLU A 159 -9.80 14.93 11.83
CA GLU A 159 -8.42 14.45 11.83
C GLU A 159 -8.09 13.61 10.58
N MET A 160 -9.11 12.98 9.97
CA MET A 160 -8.97 12.24 8.71
C MET A 160 -8.83 13.17 7.50
N MET A 161 -9.50 14.32 7.50
CA MET A 161 -9.54 15.21 6.33
C MET A 161 -8.17 15.61 5.76
N PRO A 162 -7.18 16.04 6.58
CA PRO A 162 -5.84 16.32 6.07
C PRO A 162 -5.17 15.07 5.47
N ARG A 163 -5.42 13.88 6.02
CA ARG A 163 -4.86 12.61 5.56
C ARG A 163 -5.49 12.16 4.24
N LEU A 164 -6.81 12.30 4.11
CA LEU A 164 -7.55 12.00 2.87
C LEU A 164 -7.08 12.92 1.72
N ARG A 165 -6.85 14.21 2.00
CA ARG A 165 -6.24 15.11 1.01
C ARG A 165 -4.82 14.73 0.65
N ALA A 166 -4.00 14.33 1.62
CA ALA A 166 -2.64 13.85 1.35
C ALA A 166 -2.64 12.58 0.47
N MET A 167 -3.55 11.65 0.75
CA MET A 167 -3.78 10.45 -0.06
C MET A 167 -4.22 10.82 -1.48
N ALA A 168 -5.23 11.69 -1.64
CA ALA A 168 -5.72 12.12 -2.95
C ALA A 168 -4.64 12.84 -3.78
N ARG A 169 -3.82 13.69 -3.15
CA ARG A 169 -2.69 14.36 -3.81
C ARG A 169 -1.63 13.37 -4.28
N TYR A 170 -1.37 12.33 -3.51
CA TYR A 170 -0.46 11.26 -3.92
C TYR A 170 -1.00 10.51 -5.15
N LEU A 171 -2.31 10.24 -5.19
CA LEU A 171 -2.96 9.49 -6.27
C LEU A 171 -3.10 10.28 -7.57
N VAL A 172 -3.41 11.57 -7.48
CA VAL A 172 -3.77 12.40 -8.65
C VAL A 172 -2.61 13.30 -9.11
N GLN A 173 -1.65 13.58 -8.22
CA GLN A 173 -0.50 14.48 -8.48
C GLN A 173 -0.88 15.90 -8.92
N ASP A 174 -2.15 16.29 -8.75
CA ASP A 174 -2.71 17.61 -8.99
C ASP A 174 -3.52 18.04 -7.76
N GLY A 175 -3.24 19.23 -7.24
CA GLY A 175 -3.87 19.73 -6.01
C GLY A 175 -5.37 20.02 -6.14
N ALA A 176 -5.80 20.58 -7.28
CA ALA A 176 -7.20 20.92 -7.51
C ALA A 176 -8.03 19.65 -7.72
N LEU A 177 -7.56 18.74 -8.57
CA LEU A 177 -8.25 17.46 -8.81
C LEU A 177 -8.27 16.57 -7.56
N ALA A 178 -7.25 16.64 -6.72
CA ALA A 178 -7.23 15.91 -5.44
C ALA A 178 -8.26 16.45 -4.45
N ASP A 179 -8.42 17.78 -4.36
CA ASP A 179 -9.43 18.38 -3.49
C ASP A 179 -10.85 18.10 -4.02
N ASP A 180 -11.06 18.11 -5.34
CA ASP A 180 -12.32 17.70 -5.99
C ASP A 180 -12.65 16.23 -5.70
N LEU A 181 -11.66 15.32 -5.81
CA LEU A 181 -11.83 13.89 -5.51
C LEU A 181 -12.29 13.66 -4.07
N VAL A 182 -11.72 14.41 -3.11
CA VAL A 182 -12.12 14.32 -1.70
C VAL A 182 -13.51 14.93 -1.49
N ALA A 183 -13.84 16.02 -2.17
CA ALA A 183 -15.16 16.64 -2.10
C ALA A 183 -16.25 15.69 -2.62
N ASP A 184 -16.04 15.06 -3.77
CA ASP A 184 -16.95 14.07 -4.35
C ASP A 184 -17.16 12.87 -3.41
N ALA A 185 -16.09 12.38 -2.78
CA ALA A 185 -16.17 11.28 -1.82
C ALA A 185 -16.97 11.67 -0.57
N LEU A 186 -16.79 12.90 -0.07
CA LEU A 186 -17.59 13.43 1.05
C LEU A 186 -19.06 13.57 0.66
N GLU A 187 -19.37 14.09 -0.51
CA GLU A 187 -20.75 14.25 -0.98
C GLU A 187 -21.46 12.90 -1.07
N GLN A 188 -20.79 11.88 -1.62
CA GLN A 188 -21.34 10.52 -1.66
C GLN A 188 -21.49 9.91 -0.26
N ALA A 189 -20.57 10.19 0.66
CA ALA A 189 -20.68 9.73 2.05
C ALA A 189 -21.86 10.39 2.78
N LEU A 190 -22.14 11.69 2.53
CA LEU A 190 -23.29 12.39 3.10
C LEU A 190 -24.62 11.75 2.67
N GLY A 191 -24.72 11.26 1.44
CA GLY A 191 -25.89 10.52 0.95
C GLY A 191 -26.10 9.16 1.65
N LEU A 192 -25.04 8.60 2.24
CA LEU A 192 -25.06 7.31 2.93
C LEU A 192 -25.12 7.43 4.45
N LEU A 193 -24.90 8.63 5.02
CA LEU A 193 -25.03 8.94 6.46
C LEU A 193 -26.25 8.33 7.16
N PRO A 194 -27.49 8.40 6.63
CA PRO A 194 -28.66 7.85 7.31
C PRO A 194 -28.62 6.31 7.47
N HIS A 195 -27.69 5.63 6.80
CA HIS A 195 -27.51 4.18 6.85
C HIS A 195 -26.28 3.76 7.68
N LEU A 196 -25.50 4.72 8.19
CA LEU A 196 -24.30 4.43 8.98
C LEU A 196 -24.66 4.35 10.46
N ALA A 197 -24.28 3.26 11.11
CA ALA A 197 -24.54 3.00 12.52
C ALA A 197 -23.58 3.77 13.44
N SER A 198 -22.46 4.29 12.93
CA SER A 198 -21.52 5.10 13.70
C SER A 198 -20.59 5.95 12.84
N ASP A 199 -20.02 7.00 13.46
CA ASP A 199 -18.97 7.85 12.83
C ASP A 199 -17.75 7.05 12.35
N ARG A 200 -17.51 5.86 12.92
CA ARG A 200 -16.41 4.97 12.53
C ARG A 200 -16.59 4.41 11.11
N GLU A 201 -17.83 4.18 10.71
CA GLU A 201 -18.15 3.67 9.38
C GLU A 201 -17.96 4.75 8.31
N ILE A 202 -18.07 6.04 8.69
CA ILE A 202 -17.83 7.17 7.79
C ILE A 202 -16.38 7.18 7.30
N GLY A 203 -15.41 6.96 8.19
CA GLY A 203 -13.98 6.98 7.81
C GLY A 203 -13.62 5.87 6.82
N ALA A 204 -14.04 4.64 7.10
CA ALA A 204 -13.84 3.51 6.19
C ALA A 204 -14.59 3.70 4.86
N LEU A 205 -15.80 4.26 4.93
CA LEU A 205 -16.60 4.59 3.76
C LEU A 205 -15.90 5.64 2.88
N LEU A 206 -15.33 6.69 3.46
CA LEU A 206 -14.63 7.74 2.72
C LEU A 206 -13.41 7.20 1.98
N VAL A 207 -12.62 6.33 2.62
CA VAL A 207 -11.50 5.65 1.95
C VAL A 207 -12.02 4.83 0.75
N THR A 208 -13.05 4.01 0.99
CA THR A 208 -13.67 3.17 -0.06
C THR A 208 -14.23 4.01 -1.22
N LEU A 209 -14.82 5.17 -0.93
CA LEU A 209 -15.38 6.05 -1.95
C LEU A 209 -14.28 6.74 -2.76
N ILE A 210 -13.21 7.23 -2.12
CA ILE A 210 -12.05 7.79 -2.83
C ILE A 210 -11.46 6.74 -3.76
N GLU A 211 -11.27 5.51 -3.28
CA GLU A 211 -10.79 4.37 -4.07
C GLU A 211 -11.66 4.13 -5.30
N ARG A 212 -12.97 4.03 -5.09
CA ARG A 212 -13.95 3.77 -6.15
C ARG A 212 -13.99 4.89 -7.19
N ILE A 213 -14.08 6.14 -6.75
CA ILE A 213 -14.18 7.31 -7.64
C ILE A 213 -12.89 7.44 -8.46
N TRP A 214 -11.73 7.32 -7.80
CA TRP A 214 -10.44 7.36 -8.48
C TRP A 214 -10.31 6.24 -9.51
N HIS A 215 -10.69 5.01 -9.17
CA HIS A 215 -10.63 3.87 -10.10
C HIS A 215 -11.53 4.11 -11.33
N GLN A 216 -12.75 4.62 -11.11
CA GLN A 216 -13.66 4.97 -12.20
C GLN A 216 -13.10 6.08 -13.10
N GLN A 217 -12.54 7.13 -12.52
CA GLN A 217 -11.92 8.23 -13.26
C GLN A 217 -10.71 7.75 -14.07
N LYS A 218 -9.88 6.88 -13.49
CA LYS A 218 -8.72 6.29 -14.17
C LYS A 218 -9.14 5.44 -15.38
N MET A 219 -10.18 4.61 -15.24
CA MET A 219 -10.69 3.75 -16.32
C MET A 219 -11.51 4.51 -17.37
N SER A 220 -12.02 5.70 -17.05
CA SER A 220 -12.82 6.52 -17.97
C SER A 220 -11.99 7.44 -18.87
N ARG A 221 -10.68 7.60 -18.60
CA ARG A 221 -9.80 8.41 -19.45
C ARG A 221 -9.51 7.62 -20.74
N PRO A 222 -9.84 8.14 -21.93
CA PRO A 222 -9.40 7.52 -23.18
C PRO A 222 -7.87 7.64 -23.27
N ASN A 223 -7.21 6.52 -23.58
CA ASN A 223 -5.77 6.46 -23.88
C ASN A 223 -5.38 7.39 -25.03
#